data_AF-F4AYE8-F1
#
_entry.id   AF-F4AYE8-F1
#
_cell.length_a   1.000
_cell.length_b   1.000
_cell.length_c   1.000
_cell.angle_alpha   90.00
_cell.angle_beta   90.00
_cell.angle_gamma   90.00
#
_symmetry.space_group_name_H-M   'P 1'
#
loop_
_entity.id
_entity.type
_entity.pdbx_description
1 polymer ?
#
loop_
_entity_poly.entity_id
_entity_poly.type
_entity_poly.pdbx_seq_one_letter_code
_entity_poly.pdbx_strand_id
1 'polypeptide(L)'
;MIRRKFIKQTAAASSLIGFGGLTMGMSNNSLLKPSKKHITILHTNDVHSHVEPFPSNDPRYANLGGAARRMNIIQNVRKENPNTLLLDAGDIFQGTPYFNFYGGELEFKLMSMMGYDAATIGNHDFDNGIGGLAAQMPNASFELLSSNYDFSNTIMDGLTKPYKVFVKDGVRIGVFGVGIQLSGLVNKTMFKETSYLDPIELTTDTVDALRNKEQCDIVICLSHLGYSYKNEDKISDLTLAAKTAGIDLIIGGHTHTFLEKPTIVQNKDEKFVLVNQVGWGGINLGRIDFYLDESNKLKSSSLVLDV
;
A
#
# COMPACT_ATOMS: atom_id res chain seq x y z
N MET A 1 5.46 52.28 -38.80
CA MET A 1 4.48 52.74 -37.80
C MET A 1 5.17 52.68 -36.43
N ILE A 2 5.80 53.76 -36.00
CA ILE A 2 5.34 54.71 -34.95
C ILE A 2 5.25 54.03 -33.56
N ARG A 3 6.27 54.18 -32.69
CA ARG A 3 6.42 55.19 -31.59
C ARG A 3 5.67 54.73 -30.32
N ARG A 4 6.34 54.48 -29.18
CA ARG A 4 6.69 55.44 -28.10
C ARG A 4 7.56 54.67 -27.06
N LYS A 5 8.84 54.98 -26.83
CA LYS A 5 9.43 55.95 -25.87
C LYS A 5 8.63 56.19 -24.57
N PHE A 6 9.21 55.81 -23.44
CA PHE A 6 9.35 56.72 -22.30
C PHE A 6 10.58 56.38 -21.44
N ILE A 7 11.50 57.35 -21.38
CA ILE A 7 12.66 57.42 -20.47
C ILE A 7 12.32 58.52 -19.47
N LYS A 8 12.49 58.26 -18.17
CA LYS A 8 12.80 59.23 -17.11
C LYS A 8 13.40 58.44 -15.95
N GLN A 9 14.40 58.85 -15.18
CA GLN A 9 15.42 59.89 -15.24
C GLN A 9 16.29 59.56 -14.01
N THR A 10 17.61 59.47 -14.17
CA THR A 10 18.56 59.34 -13.06
C THR A 10 18.64 60.65 -12.29
N ALA A 11 18.55 60.61 -10.96
CA ALA A 11 19.07 61.64 -10.08
C ALA A 11 19.72 60.97 -8.87
N ALA A 12 21.04 61.07 -8.80
CA ALA A 12 21.82 60.78 -7.62
C ALA A 12 21.77 61.99 -6.68
N ALA A 13 21.59 61.75 -5.38
CA ALA A 13 22.04 62.67 -4.34
C ALA A 13 22.28 61.88 -3.04
N SER A 14 23.55 61.85 -2.65
CA SER A 14 24.09 61.25 -1.45
C SER A 14 23.81 62.14 -0.23
N SER A 15 23.37 61.55 0.88
CA SER A 15 23.65 62.10 2.21
C SER A 15 23.73 60.97 3.24
N LEU A 16 24.99 60.69 3.63
CA LEU A 16 25.34 59.95 4.84
C LEU A 16 25.02 60.84 6.05
N ILE A 17 24.11 60.39 6.92
CA ILE A 17 24.07 60.81 8.32
C ILE A 17 23.97 59.53 9.14
N GLY A 18 25.07 59.23 9.84
CA GLY A 18 25.12 58.20 10.85
C GLY A 18 24.62 58.72 12.19
N PHE A 19 23.70 57.98 12.79
CA PHE A 19 23.48 57.79 14.22
C PHE A 19 23.03 56.33 14.32
N GLY A 20 23.77 55.40 14.92
CA GLY A 20 24.15 55.42 16.33
C GLY A 20 23.31 54.37 17.04
N GLY A 21 23.83 53.13 17.08
CA GLY A 21 23.50 52.08 18.04
C GLY A 21 22.02 51.73 18.27
N LEU A 22 21.52 50.72 17.55
CA LEU A 22 20.46 49.85 18.05
C LEU A 22 20.95 48.41 18.04
N THR A 23 20.95 47.86 19.24
CA THR A 23 21.31 46.52 19.66
C THR A 23 20.86 45.44 18.68
N MET A 24 21.81 44.58 18.29
CA MET A 24 21.55 43.25 17.72
C MET A 24 20.75 42.44 18.74
N GLY A 25 19.43 42.51 18.68
CA GLY A 25 18.57 41.43 19.14
C GLY A 25 18.77 40.27 18.17
N MET A 26 19.62 39.32 18.54
CA MET A 26 19.66 38.00 17.90
C MET A 26 18.30 37.33 18.15
N SER A 27 17.36 37.57 17.26
CA SER A 27 16.17 36.74 17.15
C SER A 27 16.67 35.39 16.63
N ASN A 28 16.88 34.45 17.55
CA ASN A 28 16.94 33.02 17.26
C ASN A 28 15.56 32.55 16.79
N ASN A 29 15.08 33.10 15.67
CA ASN A 29 14.20 32.35 14.81
C ASN A 29 15.11 31.36 14.07
N SER A 30 15.45 30.27 14.78
CA SER A 30 15.52 28.99 14.09
C SER A 30 14.14 28.79 13.48
N LEU A 31 13.95 29.30 12.27
CA LEU A 31 13.00 28.75 11.32
C LEU A 31 13.41 27.28 11.19
N LEU A 32 12.89 26.45 12.10
CA LEU A 32 12.75 25.03 11.88
C LEU A 32 12.02 24.96 10.55
N LYS A 33 12.75 24.72 9.46
CA LYS A 33 12.12 24.18 8.26
C LYS A 33 11.39 22.95 8.79
N PRO A 34 10.05 22.89 8.73
CA PRO A 34 9.35 21.74 9.28
C PRO A 34 9.94 20.52 8.61
N SER A 35 10.61 19.68 9.40
CA SER A 35 11.16 18.42 8.93
C SER A 35 9.98 17.64 8.34
N LYS A 36 10.04 17.37 7.04
CA LYS A 36 9.00 16.57 6.39
C LYS A 36 9.32 15.12 6.67
N LYS A 37 8.46 14.43 7.42
CA LYS A 37 8.54 12.98 7.55
C LYS A 37 8.13 12.36 6.21
N HIS A 38 8.83 11.32 5.79
CA HIS A 38 8.62 10.67 4.50
C HIS A 38 8.47 9.17 4.74
N ILE A 39 7.25 8.67 4.51
CA ILE A 39 6.92 7.24 4.59
C ILE A 39 6.73 6.73 3.17
N THR A 40 7.37 5.61 2.84
CA THR A 40 7.21 4.94 1.55
C THR A 40 6.48 3.63 1.74
N ILE A 41 5.43 3.41 0.95
CA ILE A 41 4.71 2.14 0.88
C ILE A 41 5.02 1.50 -0.47
N LEU A 42 5.72 0.38 -0.44
CA LEU A 42 5.89 -0.51 -1.58
C LEU A 42 4.80 -1.58 -1.55
N HIS A 43 4.27 -1.95 -2.70
CA HIS A 43 3.26 -3.00 -2.74
C HIS A 43 3.24 -3.84 -4.01
N THR A 44 2.79 -5.07 -3.85
CA THR A 44 2.45 -6.01 -4.93
C THR A 44 1.06 -6.59 -4.72
N ASN A 45 0.53 -7.22 -5.76
CA ASN A 45 -0.69 -8.01 -5.74
C ASN A 45 -0.62 -9.07 -6.84
N ASP A 46 -1.34 -10.18 -6.68
CA ASP A 46 -1.56 -11.18 -7.72
C ASP A 46 -0.26 -11.69 -8.38
N VAL A 47 0.75 -11.97 -7.55
CA VAL A 47 2.06 -12.44 -8.05
C VAL A 47 1.95 -13.82 -8.69
N HIS A 48 0.99 -14.64 -8.24
CA HIS A 48 0.65 -15.90 -8.86
C HIS A 48 1.84 -16.82 -9.11
N SER A 49 2.71 -16.99 -8.11
CA SER A 49 3.91 -17.84 -8.22
C SER A 49 4.88 -17.46 -9.37
N HIS A 50 4.82 -16.23 -9.92
CA HIS A 50 5.75 -15.76 -10.94
C HIS A 50 7.09 -15.37 -10.29
N VAL A 51 7.92 -16.39 -10.07
CA VAL A 51 9.26 -16.26 -9.50
C VAL A 51 10.27 -15.77 -10.55
N GLU A 52 10.17 -16.28 -11.77
CA GLU A 52 11.04 -15.89 -12.88
C GLU A 52 10.39 -14.76 -13.71
N PRO A 53 11.20 -13.99 -14.47
CA PRO A 53 10.66 -13.10 -15.48
C PRO A 53 9.86 -13.86 -16.53
N PHE A 54 8.90 -13.18 -17.15
CA PHE A 54 8.19 -13.71 -18.30
C PHE A 54 9.17 -14.02 -19.44
N PRO A 55 8.96 -15.12 -20.20
CA PRO A 55 9.83 -15.51 -21.30
C PRO A 55 10.05 -14.39 -22.33
N SER A 56 11.19 -14.38 -23.00
CA SER A 56 11.52 -13.36 -24.01
C SER A 56 10.57 -13.34 -25.21
N ASN A 57 9.81 -14.41 -25.43
CA ASN A 57 8.81 -14.55 -26.47
C ASN A 57 7.37 -14.36 -25.95
N ASP A 58 7.17 -13.93 -24.70
CA ASP A 58 5.84 -13.60 -24.20
C ASP A 58 5.25 -12.43 -25.03
N PRO A 59 4.02 -12.56 -25.54
CA PRO A 59 3.47 -11.59 -26.49
C PRO A 59 3.18 -10.22 -25.89
N ARG A 60 3.11 -10.09 -24.56
CA ARG A 60 2.72 -8.83 -23.88
C ARG A 60 3.75 -8.38 -22.86
N TYR A 61 4.40 -9.31 -22.17
CA TYR A 61 5.19 -9.02 -20.98
C TYR A 61 6.63 -9.54 -21.08
N ALA A 62 7.15 -9.72 -22.30
CA ALA A 62 8.48 -10.28 -22.53
C ALA A 62 9.57 -9.67 -21.63
N ASN A 63 10.27 -10.53 -20.87
CA ASN A 63 11.35 -10.18 -19.95
C ASN A 63 10.96 -9.26 -18.77
N LEU A 64 9.67 -9.09 -18.48
CA LEU A 64 9.19 -8.33 -17.33
C LEU A 64 9.02 -9.23 -16.09
N GLY A 65 8.93 -8.61 -14.92
CA GLY A 65 8.75 -9.28 -13.64
C GLY A 65 9.99 -9.99 -13.10
N GLY A 66 9.76 -11.05 -12.32
CA GLY A 66 10.79 -11.85 -11.66
C GLY A 66 11.15 -11.36 -10.25
N ALA A 67 11.28 -12.30 -9.33
CA ALA A 67 11.56 -12.07 -7.92
C ALA A 67 12.93 -11.40 -7.69
N ALA A 68 13.97 -11.80 -8.44
CA ALA A 68 15.30 -11.24 -8.30
C ALA A 68 15.35 -9.74 -8.66
N ARG A 69 14.68 -9.34 -9.75
CA ARG A 69 14.60 -7.92 -10.16
C ARG A 69 13.85 -7.11 -9.12
N ARG A 70 12.70 -7.62 -8.68
CA ARG A 70 11.88 -6.99 -7.64
C ARG A 70 12.67 -6.78 -6.34
N MET A 71 13.42 -7.77 -5.89
CA MET A 71 14.28 -7.66 -4.71
C MET A 71 15.32 -6.53 -4.85
N ASN A 72 15.95 -6.39 -6.02
CA ASN A 72 16.92 -5.33 -6.25
C ASN A 72 16.28 -3.94 -6.12
N ILE A 73 15.09 -3.75 -6.70
CA ILE A 73 14.35 -2.48 -6.63
C ILE A 73 13.93 -2.18 -5.20
N ILE A 74 13.36 -3.15 -4.48
CA ILE A 74 13.00 -3.01 -3.06
C ILE A 74 14.21 -2.57 -2.23
N GLN A 75 15.36 -3.21 -2.43
CA GLN A 75 16.60 -2.84 -1.72
C GLN A 75 17.05 -1.41 -2.04
N ASN A 76 16.95 -0.97 -3.30
CA ASN A 76 17.33 0.38 -3.69
C ASN A 76 16.40 1.43 -3.07
N VAL A 77 15.09 1.20 -3.08
CA VAL A 77 14.12 2.09 -2.43
C VAL A 77 14.34 2.15 -0.92
N ARG A 78 14.65 1.03 -0.26
CA ARG A 78 14.96 1.03 1.18
C ARG A 78 16.24 1.78 1.54
N LYS A 79 17.22 1.80 0.63
CA LYS A 79 18.44 2.63 0.79
C LYS A 79 18.12 4.12 0.61
N GLU A 80 17.20 4.46 -0.30
CA GLU A 80 16.70 5.83 -0.51
C GLU A 80 15.90 6.31 0.70
N ASN A 81 14.95 5.51 1.18
CA ASN A 81 14.13 5.80 2.34
C ASN A 81 14.04 4.58 3.29
N PRO A 82 14.68 4.60 4.48
CA PRO A 82 14.56 3.50 5.44
C PRO A 82 13.17 3.39 6.08
N ASN A 83 12.34 4.44 6.00
CA ASN A 83 10.95 4.45 6.46
C ASN A 83 10.00 3.84 5.42
N THR A 84 10.39 2.67 4.91
CA THR A 84 9.63 1.92 3.90
C THR A 84 8.93 0.72 4.53
N LEU A 85 7.67 0.49 4.13
CA LEU A 85 6.95 -0.77 4.31
C LEU A 85 6.76 -1.46 2.95
N LEU A 86 6.80 -2.78 2.92
CA LEU A 86 6.52 -3.61 1.76
C LEU A 86 5.30 -4.50 2.04
N LEU A 87 4.25 -4.35 1.25
CA LEU A 87 2.95 -4.99 1.49
C LEU A 87 2.50 -5.82 0.29
N ASP A 88 1.68 -6.85 0.50
CA ASP A 88 1.09 -7.64 -0.59
C ASP A 88 -0.44 -7.75 -0.47
N ALA A 89 -1.14 -7.62 -1.59
CA ALA A 89 -2.60 -7.64 -1.65
C ALA A 89 -3.21 -9.04 -1.88
N GLY A 90 -2.46 -10.13 -1.73
CA GLY A 90 -2.95 -11.51 -1.86
C GLY A 90 -2.85 -12.08 -3.28
N ASP A 91 -3.27 -13.34 -3.44
CA ASP A 91 -2.99 -14.16 -4.62
C ASP A 91 -1.49 -14.28 -4.87
N ILE A 92 -0.80 -14.64 -3.81
CA ILE A 92 0.63 -14.93 -3.79
C ILE A 92 0.87 -16.26 -4.51
N PHE A 93 -0.01 -17.22 -4.22
CA PHE A 93 0.03 -18.59 -4.72
C PHE A 93 -0.65 -18.77 -6.08
N GLN A 94 -0.51 -20.00 -6.60
CA GLN A 94 -1.06 -20.50 -7.87
C GLN A 94 -0.62 -19.73 -9.12
N GLY A 95 -0.26 -20.43 -10.20
CA GLY A 95 -0.11 -19.81 -11.53
C GLY A 95 1.06 -20.33 -12.35
N THR A 96 2.10 -20.85 -11.70
CA THR A 96 3.25 -21.47 -12.37
C THR A 96 3.54 -22.86 -11.78
N PRO A 97 4.34 -23.71 -12.45
CA PRO A 97 4.75 -25.00 -11.91
C PRO A 97 5.43 -24.92 -10.54
N TYR A 98 6.03 -23.77 -10.16
CA TYR A 98 6.63 -23.61 -8.84
C TYR A 98 5.63 -23.93 -7.72
N PHE A 99 4.42 -23.38 -7.77
CA PHE A 99 3.38 -23.66 -6.77
C PHE A 99 2.99 -25.15 -6.75
N ASN A 100 2.91 -25.80 -7.92
CA ASN A 100 2.56 -27.22 -8.00
C ASN A 100 3.61 -28.12 -7.34
N PHE A 101 4.89 -27.74 -7.41
CA PHE A 101 6.00 -28.51 -6.83
C PHE A 101 6.28 -28.17 -5.36
N TYR A 102 6.18 -26.88 -4.98
CA TYR A 102 6.59 -26.39 -3.65
C TYR A 102 5.42 -26.05 -2.73
N GLY A 103 4.19 -26.06 -3.23
CA GLY A 103 2.98 -25.91 -2.42
C GLY A 103 2.81 -24.56 -1.72
N GLY A 104 3.54 -23.52 -2.14
CA GLY A 104 3.55 -22.19 -1.52
C GLY A 104 4.79 -21.89 -0.66
N GLU A 105 5.63 -22.90 -0.37
CA GLU A 105 6.83 -22.74 0.46
C GLU A 105 7.82 -21.74 -0.15
N LEU A 106 8.05 -21.87 -1.45
CA LEU A 106 8.99 -21.03 -2.19
C LEU A 106 8.57 -19.57 -2.15
N GLU A 107 7.29 -19.31 -2.39
CA GLU A 107 6.70 -17.97 -2.44
C GLU A 107 6.86 -17.26 -1.11
N PHE A 108 6.48 -17.90 0.01
CA PHE A 108 6.62 -17.30 1.33
C PHE A 108 8.09 -17.13 1.74
N LYS A 109 8.98 -18.08 1.40
CA LYS A 109 10.42 -17.89 1.62
C LYS A 109 10.97 -16.69 0.85
N LEU A 110 10.58 -16.52 -0.42
CA LEU A 110 11.00 -15.37 -1.22
C LEU A 110 10.48 -14.06 -0.64
N MET A 111 9.20 -14.00 -0.25
CA MET A 111 8.64 -12.81 0.40
C MET A 111 9.34 -12.49 1.72
N SER A 112 9.64 -13.50 2.54
CA SER A 112 10.41 -13.34 3.78
C SER A 112 11.83 -12.84 3.51
N MET A 113 12.51 -13.38 2.50
CA MET A 113 13.83 -12.91 2.05
C MET A 113 13.79 -11.47 1.53
N MET A 114 12.72 -11.08 0.85
CA MET A 114 12.47 -9.70 0.43
C MET A 114 12.08 -8.78 1.59
N GLY A 115 11.76 -9.35 2.75
CA GLY A 115 11.34 -8.62 3.93
C GLY A 115 9.99 -7.95 3.74
N TYR A 116 8.98 -8.64 3.21
CA TYR A 116 7.60 -8.15 3.30
C TYR A 116 7.25 -7.89 4.77
N ASP A 117 6.42 -6.87 5.02
CA ASP A 117 5.99 -6.46 6.36
C ASP A 117 4.63 -7.08 6.71
N ALA A 118 3.72 -7.14 5.73
CA ALA A 118 2.41 -7.80 5.84
C ALA A 118 1.85 -8.17 4.46
N ALA A 119 0.91 -9.11 4.43
CA ALA A 119 0.11 -9.45 3.26
C ALA A 119 -1.34 -9.71 3.66
N THR A 120 -2.29 -9.58 2.74
CA THR A 120 -3.64 -10.15 2.89
C THR A 120 -3.74 -11.49 2.14
N ILE A 121 -4.91 -12.12 2.22
CA ILE A 121 -5.19 -13.43 1.61
C ILE A 121 -6.12 -13.24 0.42
N GLY A 122 -5.72 -13.75 -0.73
CA GLY A 122 -6.53 -13.85 -1.93
C GLY A 122 -7.25 -15.19 -2.07
N ASN A 123 -8.05 -15.33 -3.12
CA ASN A 123 -8.80 -16.57 -3.34
C ASN A 123 -7.89 -17.74 -3.72
N HIS A 124 -6.84 -17.49 -4.51
CA HIS A 124 -5.91 -18.53 -4.97
C HIS A 124 -4.98 -19.02 -3.86
N ASP A 125 -4.86 -18.27 -2.76
CA ASP A 125 -4.10 -18.73 -1.59
C ASP A 125 -4.74 -19.96 -0.91
N PHE A 126 -6.01 -20.28 -1.25
CA PHE A 126 -6.72 -21.49 -0.83
C PHE A 126 -6.62 -22.65 -1.84
N ASP A 127 -5.89 -22.54 -2.95
CA ASP A 127 -5.93 -23.56 -4.03
C ASP A 127 -5.37 -24.94 -3.61
N ASN A 128 -4.41 -24.97 -2.67
CA ASN A 128 -3.94 -26.20 -2.02
C ASN A 128 -4.74 -26.53 -0.74
N GLY A 129 -5.92 -25.93 -0.61
CA GLY A 129 -6.74 -25.96 0.59
C GLY A 129 -6.16 -25.12 1.72
N ILE A 130 -7.00 -24.89 2.72
CA ILE A 130 -6.64 -24.20 3.97
C ILE A 130 -5.49 -24.91 4.70
N GLY A 131 -5.35 -26.23 4.49
CA GLY A 131 -4.20 -27.02 4.97
C GLY A 131 -2.89 -26.62 4.31
N GLY A 132 -2.90 -26.41 3.00
CA GLY A 132 -1.75 -25.91 2.25
C GLY A 132 -1.35 -24.53 2.73
N LEU A 133 -2.30 -23.60 2.87
CA LEU A 133 -2.03 -22.25 3.39
C LEU A 133 -1.43 -22.28 4.80
N ALA A 134 -2.06 -23.00 5.73
CA ALA A 134 -1.58 -23.13 7.10
C ALA A 134 -0.18 -23.73 7.18
N ALA A 135 0.12 -24.71 6.32
CA ALA A 135 1.44 -25.35 6.27
C ALA A 135 2.56 -24.40 5.82
N GLN A 136 2.23 -23.31 5.12
CA GLN A 136 3.25 -22.33 4.69
C GLN A 136 3.55 -21.26 5.73
N MET A 137 2.67 -21.04 6.71
CA MET A 137 2.84 -20.01 7.75
C MET A 137 4.22 -20.00 8.43
N PRO A 138 4.88 -21.15 8.73
CA PRO A 138 6.23 -21.14 9.29
C PRO A 138 7.31 -20.49 8.40
N ASN A 139 7.05 -20.35 7.10
CA ASN A 139 7.97 -19.73 6.14
C ASN A 139 7.76 -18.22 6.00
N ALA A 140 6.70 -17.66 6.59
CA ALA A 140 6.39 -16.23 6.55
C ALA A 140 7.03 -15.51 7.75
N SER A 141 7.99 -14.62 7.49
CA SER A 141 8.52 -13.67 8.48
C SER A 141 7.68 -12.39 8.59
N PHE A 142 6.51 -12.40 7.96
CA PHE A 142 5.55 -11.31 7.86
C PHE A 142 4.19 -11.80 8.33
N GLU A 143 3.26 -10.87 8.53
CA GLU A 143 1.94 -11.20 9.07
C GLU A 143 0.92 -11.30 7.95
N LEU A 144 0.09 -12.34 7.99
CA LEU A 144 -1.13 -12.36 7.19
C LEU A 144 -2.22 -11.61 7.93
N LEU A 145 -2.78 -10.61 7.25
CA LEU A 145 -3.83 -9.74 7.75
C LEU A 145 -5.16 -10.08 7.09
N SER A 146 -6.20 -10.28 7.89
CA SER A 146 -7.55 -10.55 7.44
C SER A 146 -8.54 -10.17 8.54
N SER A 147 -9.37 -9.17 8.30
CA SER A 147 -10.39 -8.70 9.23
C SER A 147 -11.77 -9.31 8.97
N ASN A 148 -12.05 -9.75 7.73
CA ASN A 148 -13.39 -10.20 7.32
C ASN A 148 -13.51 -11.70 7.03
N TYR A 149 -12.43 -12.48 7.15
CA TYR A 149 -12.54 -13.93 7.30
C TYR A 149 -12.50 -14.31 8.77
N ASP A 150 -13.52 -15.05 9.20
CA ASP A 150 -13.53 -15.73 10.49
C ASP A 150 -12.98 -17.15 10.31
N PHE A 151 -11.84 -17.39 10.94
CA PHE A 151 -11.11 -18.65 10.94
C PHE A 151 -11.28 -19.46 12.24
N SER A 152 -12.10 -19.01 13.20
CA SER A 152 -12.22 -19.60 14.56
C SER A 152 -12.49 -21.10 14.58
N ASN A 153 -13.17 -21.63 13.57
CA ASN A 153 -13.48 -23.06 13.45
C ASN A 153 -12.57 -23.78 12.44
N THR A 154 -11.39 -23.25 12.19
CA THR A 154 -10.46 -23.77 11.18
C THR A 154 -9.04 -23.89 11.74
N ILE A 155 -8.17 -24.54 10.99
CA ILE A 155 -6.73 -24.63 11.31
C ILE A 155 -5.97 -23.31 11.14
N MET A 156 -6.60 -22.28 10.55
CA MET A 156 -6.03 -20.94 10.44
C MET A 156 -6.35 -20.07 11.67
N ASP A 157 -7.10 -20.59 12.65
CA ASP A 157 -7.37 -19.86 13.88
C ASP A 157 -6.08 -19.42 14.59
N GLY A 158 -5.99 -18.14 14.92
CA GLY A 158 -4.81 -17.51 15.49
C GLY A 158 -3.59 -17.36 14.55
N LEU A 159 -3.66 -17.81 13.29
CA LEU A 159 -2.57 -17.66 12.31
C LEU A 159 -2.65 -16.38 11.49
N THR A 160 -3.77 -15.64 11.60
CA THR A 160 -3.95 -14.32 10.99
C THR A 160 -4.27 -13.29 12.06
N LYS A 161 -4.04 -12.01 11.74
CA LYS A 161 -4.50 -10.88 12.56
C LYS A 161 -5.45 -9.99 11.77
N PRO A 162 -6.43 -9.31 12.38
CA PRO A 162 -7.26 -8.37 11.65
C PRO A 162 -6.43 -7.19 11.12
N TYR A 163 -5.49 -6.70 11.92
CA TYR A 163 -4.62 -5.58 11.60
C TYR A 163 -3.27 -5.65 12.33
N LYS A 164 -2.32 -4.81 11.92
CA LYS A 164 -1.05 -4.55 12.60
C LYS A 164 -0.70 -3.07 12.52
N VAL A 165 -0.13 -2.54 13.60
CA VAL A 165 0.41 -1.18 13.65
C VAL A 165 1.92 -1.22 13.49
N PHE A 166 2.43 -0.46 12.52
CA PHE A 166 3.84 -0.23 12.29
C PHE A 166 4.20 1.18 12.73
N VAL A 167 5.43 1.39 13.21
CA VAL A 167 5.94 2.72 13.55
C VAL A 167 7.21 3.00 12.76
N LYS A 168 7.19 4.05 11.94
CA LYS A 168 8.32 4.51 11.12
C LYS A 168 8.49 6.02 11.33
N ASP A 169 9.66 6.46 11.74
CA ASP A 169 9.91 7.89 12.07
C ASP A 169 8.87 8.52 13.02
N GLY A 170 8.38 7.73 13.98
CA GLY A 170 7.32 8.12 14.90
C GLY A 170 5.94 8.33 14.27
N VAL A 171 5.74 7.93 13.01
CA VAL A 171 4.44 7.85 12.33
C VAL A 171 3.86 6.45 12.57
N ARG A 172 2.63 6.39 13.09
CA ARG A 172 1.88 5.16 13.34
C ARG A 172 1.06 4.80 12.11
N ILE A 173 1.35 3.65 11.51
CA ILE A 173 0.75 3.17 10.27
C ILE A 173 -0.04 1.90 10.59
N GLY A 174 -1.36 2.01 10.61
CA GLY A 174 -2.27 0.88 10.76
C GLY A 174 -2.48 0.20 9.42
N VAL A 175 -2.21 -1.09 9.32
CA VAL A 175 -2.46 -1.90 8.14
C VAL A 175 -3.44 -3.00 8.51
N PHE A 176 -4.49 -3.21 7.72
CA PHE A 176 -5.45 -4.29 7.89
C PHE A 176 -5.74 -4.96 6.54
N GLY A 177 -6.28 -6.18 6.56
CA GLY A 177 -6.57 -6.93 5.35
C GLY A 177 -8.05 -7.24 5.18
N VAL A 178 -8.55 -7.24 3.94
CA VAL A 178 -9.88 -7.75 3.58
C VAL A 178 -9.77 -8.69 2.39
N GLY A 179 -10.46 -9.83 2.46
CA GLY A 179 -10.52 -10.83 1.39
C GLY A 179 -11.87 -10.83 0.69
N ILE A 180 -11.94 -11.47 -0.48
CA ILE A 180 -13.15 -11.63 -1.29
C ILE A 180 -14.06 -12.78 -0.83
N GLN A 181 -15.35 -12.72 -1.16
CA GLN A 181 -16.24 -13.85 -0.93
C GLN A 181 -15.75 -15.10 -1.69
N LEU A 182 -15.36 -16.14 -0.96
CA LEU A 182 -14.79 -17.37 -1.52
C LEU A 182 -15.85 -18.27 -2.18
N SER A 183 -17.09 -18.23 -1.70
CA SER A 183 -18.18 -19.03 -2.27
C SER A 183 -18.44 -18.65 -3.73
N GLY A 184 -18.29 -19.62 -4.63
CA GLY A 184 -18.41 -19.41 -6.08
C GLY A 184 -17.09 -19.13 -6.81
N LEU A 185 -16.02 -18.84 -6.07
CA LEU A 185 -14.65 -18.69 -6.60
C LEU A 185 -13.76 -19.87 -6.24
N VAL A 186 -13.90 -20.37 -5.01
CA VAL A 186 -13.11 -21.45 -4.45
C VAL A 186 -14.05 -22.60 -4.04
N ASN A 187 -13.61 -23.84 -4.23
CA ASN A 187 -14.39 -24.99 -3.79
C ASN A 187 -14.54 -24.99 -2.26
N LYS A 188 -15.75 -25.26 -1.75
CA LYS A 188 -16.05 -25.29 -0.30
C LYS A 188 -15.11 -26.20 0.49
N THR A 189 -14.63 -27.31 -0.09
CA THR A 189 -13.69 -28.22 0.59
C THR A 189 -12.33 -27.58 0.85
N MET A 190 -11.95 -26.56 0.10
CA MET A 190 -10.65 -25.89 0.21
C MET A 190 -10.63 -24.88 1.35
N PHE A 191 -11.69 -24.07 1.54
CA PHE A 191 -11.74 -23.08 2.62
C PHE A 191 -12.53 -23.55 3.85
N LYS A 192 -13.20 -24.70 3.77
CA LYS A 192 -13.93 -25.36 4.86
C LYS A 192 -14.83 -24.40 5.66
N GLU A 193 -14.71 -24.35 6.98
CA GLU A 193 -15.54 -23.54 7.90
C GLU A 193 -15.19 -22.04 7.90
N THR A 194 -14.22 -21.60 7.08
CA THR A 194 -13.91 -20.17 6.92
C THR A 194 -15.17 -19.41 6.54
N SER A 195 -15.53 -18.45 7.36
CA SER A 195 -16.73 -17.64 7.18
C SER A 195 -16.37 -16.27 6.64
N TYR A 196 -17.08 -15.84 5.60
CA TYR A 196 -16.93 -14.52 5.02
C TYR A 196 -17.91 -13.56 5.70
N LEU A 197 -17.38 -12.53 6.33
CA LEU A 197 -18.14 -11.48 7.00
C LEU A 197 -18.22 -10.24 6.11
N ASP A 198 -19.20 -9.37 6.39
CA ASP A 198 -19.40 -8.16 5.59
C ASP A 198 -18.15 -7.27 5.61
N PRO A 199 -17.52 -7.00 4.45
CA PRO A 199 -16.27 -6.26 4.44
C PRO A 199 -16.43 -4.79 4.81
N ILE A 200 -17.62 -4.18 4.66
CA ILE A 200 -17.84 -2.78 5.01
C ILE A 200 -17.95 -2.62 6.53
N GLU A 201 -18.71 -3.50 7.18
CA GLU A 201 -18.86 -3.55 8.65
C GLU A 201 -17.50 -3.78 9.31
N LEU A 202 -16.79 -4.86 8.92
CA LEU A 202 -15.50 -5.21 9.52
C LEU A 202 -14.42 -4.17 9.23
N THR A 203 -14.46 -3.53 8.07
CA THR A 203 -13.58 -2.39 7.78
C THR A 203 -13.88 -1.21 8.68
N THR A 204 -15.15 -0.87 8.89
CA THR A 204 -15.54 0.25 9.77
C THR A 204 -15.03 0.03 11.19
N ASP A 205 -15.26 -1.15 11.75
CA ASP A 205 -14.80 -1.50 13.10
C ASP A 205 -13.27 -1.49 13.22
N THR A 206 -12.59 -2.03 12.20
CA THR A 206 -11.12 -2.09 12.18
C THR A 206 -10.51 -0.70 12.07
N VAL A 207 -11.07 0.17 11.22
CA VAL A 207 -10.60 1.55 11.09
C VAL A 207 -10.85 2.33 12.38
N ASP A 208 -11.99 2.14 13.04
CA ASP A 208 -12.28 2.76 14.33
C ASP A 208 -11.27 2.32 15.41
N ALA A 209 -10.90 1.04 15.44
CA ALA A 209 -9.84 0.57 16.32
C ALA A 209 -8.50 1.24 16.00
N LEU A 210 -8.10 1.28 14.71
CA LEU A 210 -6.83 1.84 14.27
C LEU A 210 -6.73 3.36 14.53
N ARG A 211 -7.79 4.12 14.28
CA ARG A 211 -7.81 5.57 14.47
C ARG A 211 -8.01 5.97 15.92
N ASN A 212 -8.97 5.37 16.61
CA ASN A 212 -9.41 5.87 17.92
C ASN A 212 -8.70 5.18 19.09
N LYS A 213 -8.34 3.90 18.97
CA LYS A 213 -7.64 3.17 20.03
C LYS A 213 -6.14 3.19 19.81
N GLU A 214 -5.72 2.81 18.61
CA GLU A 214 -4.32 2.74 18.25
C GLU A 214 -3.73 4.08 17.83
N GLN A 215 -4.53 5.14 17.64
CA GLN A 215 -4.04 6.49 17.30
C GLN A 215 -3.14 6.48 16.04
N CYS A 216 -3.53 5.75 15.00
CA CYS A 216 -2.78 5.68 13.75
C CYS A 216 -2.92 6.96 12.93
N ASP A 217 -1.78 7.47 12.46
CA ASP A 217 -1.67 8.62 11.58
C ASP A 217 -2.05 8.28 10.14
N ILE A 218 -1.68 7.06 9.69
CA ILE A 218 -2.02 6.51 8.38
C ILE A 218 -2.76 5.19 8.56
N VAL A 219 -3.84 4.97 7.81
CA VAL A 219 -4.57 3.69 7.76
C VAL A 219 -4.62 3.16 6.33
N ILE A 220 -4.10 1.95 6.16
CA ILE A 220 -3.95 1.24 4.88
C ILE A 220 -4.76 -0.05 4.90
N CYS A 221 -5.58 -0.25 3.87
CA CYS A 221 -6.31 -1.48 3.60
C CYS A 221 -5.57 -2.30 2.54
N LEU A 222 -5.21 -3.54 2.86
CA LEU A 222 -4.78 -4.56 1.90
C LEU A 222 -6.03 -5.33 1.46
N SER A 223 -6.54 -5.00 0.29
CA SER A 223 -7.80 -5.53 -0.21
C SER A 223 -7.58 -6.53 -1.32
N HIS A 224 -8.18 -7.70 -1.19
CA HIS A 224 -8.35 -8.65 -2.27
C HIS A 224 -9.78 -8.66 -2.82
N LEU A 225 -10.55 -7.58 -2.65
CA LEU A 225 -11.92 -7.49 -3.12
C LEU A 225 -12.02 -7.28 -4.63
N GLY A 226 -10.99 -6.75 -5.27
CA GLY A 226 -10.99 -6.35 -6.67
C GLY A 226 -11.31 -4.88 -6.89
N TYR A 227 -10.67 -4.28 -7.90
CA TYR A 227 -10.73 -2.84 -8.16
C TYR A 227 -12.15 -2.32 -8.40
N SER A 228 -12.89 -2.92 -9.34
CA SER A 228 -14.27 -2.52 -9.67
C SER A 228 -15.01 -3.64 -10.39
N TYR A 229 -16.34 -3.67 -10.25
CA TYR A 229 -17.22 -4.62 -10.93
C TYR A 229 -18.38 -3.93 -11.63
N LYS A 230 -18.92 -4.58 -12.66
CA LYS A 230 -20.18 -4.14 -13.31
C LYS A 230 -21.40 -4.39 -12.42
N ASN A 231 -21.34 -5.39 -11.54
CA ASN A 231 -22.39 -5.67 -10.58
C ASN A 231 -22.18 -4.78 -9.36
N GLU A 232 -23.07 -3.81 -9.14
CA GLU A 232 -23.00 -2.85 -8.03
C GLU A 232 -23.23 -3.51 -6.66
N ASP A 233 -23.85 -4.70 -6.62
CA ASP A 233 -24.05 -5.46 -5.39
C ASP A 233 -22.75 -6.11 -4.89
N LYS A 234 -21.76 -6.31 -5.78
CA LYS A 234 -20.47 -6.87 -5.41
C LYS A 234 -19.54 -5.76 -4.91
N ILE A 235 -19.14 -5.86 -3.65
CA ILE A 235 -18.17 -4.91 -3.06
C ILE A 235 -16.82 -5.06 -3.76
N SER A 236 -16.29 -3.92 -4.20
CA SER A 236 -14.98 -3.67 -4.77
C SER A 236 -14.23 -2.62 -3.97
N ASP A 237 -12.94 -2.41 -4.27
CA ASP A 237 -12.10 -1.41 -3.62
C ASP A 237 -12.67 0.01 -3.72
N LEU A 238 -13.18 0.39 -4.90
CA LEU A 238 -13.80 1.70 -5.10
C LEU A 238 -15.07 1.87 -4.24
N THR A 239 -15.91 0.84 -4.18
CA THR A 239 -17.12 0.89 -3.37
C THR A 239 -16.83 0.81 -1.87
N LEU A 240 -15.80 0.07 -1.46
CA LEU A 240 -15.35 0.01 -0.06
C LEU A 240 -14.85 1.38 0.38
N ALA A 241 -14.00 2.03 -0.43
CA ALA A 241 -13.54 3.39 -0.19
C ALA A 241 -14.69 4.37 -0.04
N ALA A 242 -15.69 4.32 -0.94
CA ALA A 242 -16.84 5.22 -0.91
C ALA A 242 -17.76 5.00 0.30
N LYS A 243 -17.94 3.75 0.75
CA LYS A 243 -18.89 3.38 1.81
C LYS A 243 -18.30 3.41 3.23
N THR A 244 -16.99 3.55 3.37
CA THR A 244 -16.30 3.58 4.67
C THR A 244 -15.72 4.98 4.95
N ALA A 245 -15.10 5.19 6.11
CA ALA A 245 -14.35 6.42 6.44
C ALA A 245 -13.00 6.05 7.06
N GLY A 246 -12.09 7.02 7.12
CA GLY A 246 -10.85 6.93 7.91
C GLY A 246 -9.70 6.14 7.28
N ILE A 247 -9.90 5.51 6.12
CA ILE A 247 -8.84 4.91 5.30
C ILE A 247 -8.14 6.01 4.50
N ASP A 248 -6.80 5.96 4.39
CA ASP A 248 -6.05 6.85 3.50
C ASP A 248 -5.68 6.18 2.18
N LEU A 249 -5.40 4.87 2.23
CA LEU A 249 -4.96 4.08 1.08
C LEU A 249 -5.58 2.68 1.09
N ILE A 250 -6.10 2.28 -0.07
CA ILE A 250 -6.44 0.90 -0.40
C ILE A 250 -5.44 0.40 -1.45
N ILE A 251 -4.74 -0.67 -1.12
CA ILE A 251 -3.92 -1.46 -2.03
C ILE A 251 -4.74 -2.69 -2.41
N GLY A 252 -5.18 -2.74 -3.67
CA GLY A 252 -6.07 -3.75 -4.23
C GLY A 252 -5.34 -4.92 -4.88
N GLY A 253 -6.08 -6.02 -5.09
CA GLY A 253 -5.68 -7.22 -5.82
C GLY A 253 -6.83 -7.81 -6.64
N HIS A 254 -6.81 -9.09 -6.96
CA HIS A 254 -7.88 -9.91 -7.58
C HIS A 254 -8.20 -9.61 -9.05
N THR A 255 -8.43 -8.36 -9.42
CA THR A 255 -8.86 -7.97 -10.78
C THR A 255 -7.72 -7.72 -11.76
N HIS A 256 -6.47 -7.96 -11.35
CA HIS A 256 -5.24 -7.78 -12.14
C HIS A 256 -5.15 -6.42 -12.82
N THR A 257 -5.69 -5.38 -12.18
CA THR A 257 -5.85 -4.07 -12.81
C THR A 257 -4.51 -3.32 -12.81
N PHE A 258 -4.00 -3.00 -14.00
CA PHE A 258 -2.85 -2.11 -14.15
C PHE A 258 -3.34 -0.66 -14.10
N LEU A 259 -2.91 0.08 -13.07
CA LEU A 259 -3.17 1.52 -12.95
C LEU A 259 -1.88 2.30 -13.17
N GLU A 260 -1.91 3.32 -14.04
CA GLU A 260 -0.78 4.25 -14.22
C GLU A 260 -0.60 5.16 -13.00
N LYS A 261 -1.69 5.45 -12.29
CA LYS A 261 -1.71 6.25 -11.06
C LYS A 261 -2.88 5.82 -10.17
N PRO A 262 -2.83 6.12 -8.86
CA PRO A 262 -3.90 5.75 -7.95
C PRO A 262 -5.18 6.50 -8.33
N THR A 263 -6.31 5.81 -8.22
CA THR A 263 -7.63 6.42 -8.30
C THR A 263 -7.95 7.13 -6.99
N ILE A 264 -8.48 8.34 -7.07
CA ILE A 264 -8.91 9.11 -5.90
C ILE A 264 -10.42 8.95 -5.75
N VAL A 265 -10.85 8.46 -4.59
CA VAL A 265 -12.26 8.25 -4.25
C VAL A 265 -12.64 9.13 -3.06
N GLN A 266 -13.82 9.73 -3.07
CA GLN A 266 -14.37 10.37 -1.87
C GLN A 266 -15.09 9.33 -1.02
N ASN A 267 -14.73 9.28 0.26
CA ASN A 267 -15.35 8.39 1.23
C ASN A 267 -16.64 8.99 1.82
N LYS A 268 -17.29 8.30 2.77
CA LYS A 268 -18.57 8.75 3.35
C LYS A 268 -18.50 10.08 4.09
N ASP A 269 -17.30 10.50 4.50
CA ASP A 269 -17.01 11.80 5.15
C ASP A 269 -16.46 12.84 4.15
N GLU A 270 -16.61 12.60 2.84
CA GLU A 270 -16.11 13.43 1.73
C GLU A 270 -14.58 13.60 1.69
N LYS A 271 -13.83 12.77 2.45
CA LYS A 271 -12.37 12.76 2.43
C LYS A 271 -11.85 11.87 1.32
N PHE A 272 -10.70 12.26 0.74
CA PHE A 272 -10.07 11.51 -0.33
C PHE A 272 -9.36 10.25 0.18
N VAL A 273 -9.57 9.14 -0.53
CA VAL A 273 -8.90 7.85 -0.35
C VAL A 273 -8.18 7.52 -1.64
N LEU A 274 -6.93 7.10 -1.54
CA LEU A 274 -6.18 6.56 -2.68
C LEU A 274 -6.52 5.08 -2.85
N VAL A 275 -6.83 4.66 -4.08
CA VAL A 275 -7.03 3.25 -4.43
C VAL A 275 -6.03 2.90 -5.52
N ASN A 276 -5.18 1.89 -5.29
CA ASN A 276 -4.14 1.50 -6.24
C ASN A 276 -4.03 -0.01 -6.39
N GLN A 277 -3.61 -0.46 -7.58
CA GLN A 277 -3.34 -1.86 -7.93
C GLN A 277 -2.28 -1.89 -9.04
N VAL A 278 -1.40 -2.88 -9.04
CA VAL A 278 -0.21 -2.92 -9.90
C VAL A 278 -0.21 -4.08 -10.89
N GLY A 279 -1.39 -4.46 -11.39
CA GLY A 279 -1.51 -5.53 -12.37
C GLY A 279 -1.39 -6.90 -11.74
N TRP A 280 -0.47 -7.74 -12.23
CA TRP A 280 -0.25 -9.11 -11.74
C TRP A 280 1.14 -9.64 -12.15
N GLY A 281 1.49 -10.85 -11.70
CA GLY A 281 2.69 -11.58 -12.12
C GLY A 281 4.00 -10.97 -11.63
N GLY A 282 3.94 -10.05 -10.66
CA GLY A 282 5.10 -9.29 -10.19
C GLY A 282 5.74 -8.42 -11.27
N ILE A 283 4.99 -8.05 -12.32
CA ILE A 283 5.45 -7.19 -13.42
C ILE A 283 5.79 -5.79 -12.89
N ASN A 284 4.89 -5.22 -12.09
CA ASN A 284 5.08 -3.92 -11.45
C ASN A 284 5.25 -4.07 -9.92
N LEU A 285 5.90 -3.08 -9.32
CA LEU A 285 5.96 -2.85 -7.87
C LEU A 285 5.43 -1.44 -7.65
N GLY A 286 4.31 -1.33 -6.94
CA GLY A 286 3.76 -0.03 -6.61
C GLY A 286 4.62 0.68 -5.58
N ARG A 287 4.76 1.99 -5.72
CA ARG A 287 5.29 2.87 -4.68
C ARG A 287 4.28 3.98 -4.42
N ILE A 288 4.01 4.27 -3.16
CA ILE A 288 3.23 5.41 -2.70
C ILE A 288 4.00 6.10 -1.59
N ASP A 289 4.30 7.37 -1.78
CA ASP A 289 5.01 8.18 -0.79
C ASP A 289 4.03 9.10 -0.06
N PHE A 290 4.06 9.05 1.27
CA PHE A 290 3.36 9.98 2.15
C PHE A 290 4.37 10.97 2.75
N TYR A 291 4.04 12.25 2.66
CA TYR A 291 4.80 13.33 3.28
C TYR A 291 3.99 13.95 4.39
N LEU A 292 4.54 13.96 5.61
CA LEU A 292 3.87 14.48 6.80
C LEU A 292 4.65 15.66 7.37
N ASP A 293 3.96 16.58 8.04
CA ASP A 293 4.64 17.53 8.92
C ASP A 293 5.11 16.88 10.23
N GLU A 294 5.77 17.67 11.07
CA GLU A 294 6.28 17.23 12.38
C GLU A 294 5.17 16.79 13.35
N SER A 295 3.92 17.22 13.10
CA SER A 295 2.73 16.80 13.86
C SER A 295 2.01 15.59 13.24
N ASN A 296 2.69 14.86 12.34
CA ASN A 296 2.17 13.72 11.60
C ASN A 296 0.91 14.02 10.77
N LYS A 297 0.70 15.27 10.33
CA LYS A 297 -0.39 15.59 9.42
C LYS A 297 0.05 15.45 7.96
N LEU A 298 -0.73 14.70 7.18
CA LEU A 298 -0.51 14.48 5.76
C LEU A 298 -0.51 15.80 4.97
N LYS A 299 0.54 16.01 4.16
CA LYS A 299 0.57 17.03 3.10
C LYS A 299 0.28 16.35 1.77
N SER A 300 -0.65 16.88 0.99
CA SER A 300 -1.09 16.25 -0.26
C SER A 300 0.05 16.17 -1.29
N SER A 301 0.56 14.97 -1.54
CA SER A 301 1.20 14.58 -2.81
C SER A 301 1.46 13.08 -2.81
N SER A 302 1.06 12.37 -3.87
CA SER A 302 1.40 10.97 -4.11
C SER A 302 2.08 10.84 -5.49
N LEU A 303 3.06 9.95 -5.61
CA LEU A 303 3.76 9.58 -6.84
C LEU A 303 3.73 8.05 -6.96
N VAL A 304 3.50 7.52 -8.17
CA VAL A 304 3.68 6.10 -8.50
C VAL A 304 4.98 5.96 -9.29
N LEU A 305 5.77 4.92 -8.99
CA LEU A 305 6.95 4.54 -9.76
C LEU A 305 6.69 3.23 -10.50
N ASP A 306 7.13 3.15 -11.75
CA ASP A 306 7.17 1.93 -12.55
C ASP A 306 8.41 1.07 -12.20
N VAL A 307 8.35 -0.24 -12.51
CA VAL A 307 9.45 -1.22 -12.35
C VAL A 307 10.14 -1.53 -13.68
#